data_AF-G0QI86-F1
#
_entry.id   AF-G0QI86-F1
#
_cell.length_a   1.000
_cell.length_b   1.000
_cell.length_c   1.000
_cell.angle_alpha   90.00
_cell.angle_beta   90.00
_cell.angle_gamma   90.00
#
_symmetry.space_group_name_H-M   'P 1'
#
loop_
_entity.id
_entity.type
_entity.pdbx_description
1 polymer ?
#
loop_
_entity_poly.entity_id
_entity_poly.type
_entity_poly.pdbx_seq_one_letter_code
_entity_poly.pdbx_strand_id
1 'polypeptide(L)'
;MKCPREIKELLKVLYNLSPSETEVMYYLCNNEARASDIGKELGKDRSTVQRYLSKLRSTGLVERESVVEDGKKGRFYVYTVKDKEELKQKIKDRLDTWKGEKLKVLEDI
;
A
#
# COMPACT_ATOMS: atom_id res chain seq x y z
N MET A 1 -4.50 -15.32 -0.47
CA MET A 1 -5.41 -14.70 0.53
C MET A 1 -6.18 -13.57 -0.15
N LYS A 2 -7.52 -13.53 -0.07
CA LYS A 2 -8.31 -12.49 -0.74
C LYS A 2 -8.46 -11.26 0.15
N CYS A 3 -8.22 -10.07 -0.40
CA CYS A 3 -8.40 -8.82 0.33
C CYS A 3 -9.91 -8.57 0.60
N PRO A 4 -10.33 -8.34 1.87
CA PRO A 4 -11.72 -8.04 2.23
C PRO A 4 -12.25 -6.80 1.53
N ARG A 5 -13.55 -6.77 1.25
CA ARG A 5 -14.19 -5.66 0.54
C ARG A 5 -14.15 -4.37 1.36
N GLU A 6 -14.35 -4.49 2.66
CA GLU A 6 -14.38 -3.41 3.64
C GLU A 6 -13.04 -2.68 3.68
N ILE A 7 -11.93 -3.42 3.55
CA ILE A 7 -10.58 -2.83 3.46
C ILE A 7 -10.41 -2.04 2.16
N LYS A 8 -10.93 -2.53 1.03
CA LYS A 8 -10.91 -1.80 -0.25
C LYS A 8 -11.71 -0.51 -0.17
N GLU A 9 -12.90 -0.54 0.41
CA GLU A 9 -13.75 0.64 0.58
C GLU A 9 -13.09 1.67 1.51
N LEU A 10 -12.57 1.23 2.65
CA LEU A 10 -11.87 2.09 3.60
C LEU A 10 -10.66 2.79 2.97
N LEU A 11 -9.78 2.03 2.31
CA LEU A 11 -8.56 2.60 1.73
C LEU A 11 -8.82 3.43 0.48
N LYS A 12 -9.91 3.15 -0.25
CA LYS A 12 -10.40 4.05 -1.29
C LYS A 12 -10.79 5.40 -0.70
N VAL A 13 -11.55 5.43 0.38
CA VAL A 13 -11.99 6.69 1.01
C VAL A 13 -10.80 7.47 1.59
N LEU A 14 -9.91 6.79 2.31
CA LEU A 14 -8.85 7.47 3.07
C LEU A 14 -7.64 7.89 2.23
N TYR A 15 -7.31 7.10 1.20
CA TYR A 15 -6.07 7.24 0.42
C TYR A 15 -6.28 7.31 -1.10
N ASN A 16 -7.53 7.24 -1.57
CA ASN A 16 -7.90 7.16 -3.00
C ASN A 16 -7.19 6.01 -3.71
N LEU A 17 -7.11 4.85 -3.06
CA LEU A 17 -6.56 3.63 -3.66
C LEU A 17 -7.63 2.88 -4.45
N SER A 18 -7.23 2.39 -5.63
CA SER A 18 -8.01 1.45 -6.42
C SER A 18 -8.04 0.06 -5.78
N PRO A 19 -9.02 -0.80 -6.13
CA PRO A 19 -9.07 -2.18 -5.65
C PRO A 19 -7.78 -2.98 -5.89
N SER A 20 -7.13 -2.75 -7.04
CA SER A 20 -5.87 -3.42 -7.41
C SER A 20 -4.68 -2.94 -6.58
N GLU A 21 -4.61 -1.64 -6.27
CA GLU A 21 -3.56 -1.09 -5.39
C GLU A 21 -3.73 -1.60 -3.95
N THR A 22 -4.98 -1.68 -3.48
CA THR A 22 -5.29 -2.26 -2.17
C THR A 22 -4.90 -3.74 -2.10
N GLU A 23 -5.10 -4.52 -3.17
CA GLU A 23 -4.65 -5.91 -3.23
C GLU A 23 -3.13 -6.04 -3.10
N VAL A 24 -2.36 -5.16 -3.76
CA VAL A 24 -0.90 -5.14 -3.64
C VAL A 24 -0.47 -4.82 -2.21
N MET A 25 -1.06 -3.80 -1.58
CA MET A 25 -0.75 -3.46 -0.19
C MET A 25 -1.09 -4.61 0.76
N TYR A 26 -2.27 -5.19 0.59
CA TYR A 26 -2.75 -6.30 1.43
C TYR A 26 -1.88 -7.56 1.30
N TYR A 27 -1.37 -7.83 0.09
CA TYR A 27 -0.37 -8.87 -0.12
C TYR A 27 0.91 -8.58 0.67
N LEU A 28 1.39 -7.34 0.62
CA LEU A 28 2.60 -6.89 1.35
C LEU A 28 2.43 -6.86 2.88
N CYS A 29 1.20 -6.89 3.41
CA CYS A 29 1.00 -7.05 4.85
C CYS A 29 1.58 -8.38 5.37
N ASN A 30 1.69 -9.42 4.56
CA ASN A 30 2.20 -10.73 4.98
C ASN A 30 3.46 -11.16 4.21
N ASN A 31 3.97 -10.32 3.32
CA ASN A 31 5.06 -10.67 2.41
C ASN A 31 5.96 -9.47 2.18
N GLU A 32 7.25 -9.73 2.01
CA GLU A 32 8.20 -8.79 1.45
C GLU A 32 8.54 -9.26 0.05
N ALA A 33 8.41 -8.40 -0.96
CA ALA A 33 8.49 -8.86 -2.34
C ALA A 33 9.04 -7.82 -3.31
N ARG A 34 9.66 -8.29 -4.39
CA ARG A 34 10.00 -7.44 -5.54
C ARG A 34 8.74 -7.24 -6.38
N ALA A 35 8.69 -6.14 -7.14
CA ALA A 35 7.56 -5.87 -8.04
C ALA A 35 7.29 -6.99 -9.06
N SER A 36 8.32 -7.74 -9.47
CA SER A 36 8.17 -8.91 -10.34
C SER A 36 7.39 -10.04 -9.67
N ASP A 37 7.61 -10.25 -8.38
CA ASP A 37 7.06 -11.38 -7.64
C ASP A 37 5.61 -11.10 -7.29
N ILE A 38 5.30 -9.87 -6.88
CA ILE A 38 3.92 -9.39 -6.70
C ILE A 38 3.14 -9.49 -8.04
N GLY A 39 3.77 -9.16 -9.16
CA GLY A 39 3.15 -9.28 -10.48
C GLY A 39 2.78 -10.73 -10.82
N LYS A 40 3.70 -11.67 -10.57
CA LYS A 40 3.44 -13.10 -10.76
C LYS A 40 2.31 -13.59 -9.87
N GLU A 41 2.35 -13.25 -8.59
CA GLU A 41 1.37 -13.71 -7.59
C GLU A 41 -0.04 -13.16 -7.86
N LEU A 42 -0.14 -11.89 -8.25
CA LEU A 42 -1.45 -11.22 -8.43
C LEU A 42 -1.93 -11.20 -9.89
N GLY A 43 -1.23 -11.87 -10.81
CA GLY A 43 -1.55 -11.91 -12.23
C GLY A 43 -1.51 -10.55 -12.90
N LYS A 44 -0.50 -9.73 -12.59
CA LYS A 44 -0.33 -8.35 -13.10
C LYS A 44 1.03 -8.17 -13.75
N ASP A 45 1.10 -7.31 -14.76
CA ASP A 45 2.38 -6.96 -15.36
C ASP A 45 3.25 -6.14 -14.40
N ARG A 46 4.57 -6.28 -14.53
CA ARG A 46 5.54 -5.63 -13.64
C ARG A 46 5.43 -4.11 -13.65
N SER A 47 5.16 -3.48 -14.80
CA SER A 47 5.02 -2.02 -14.92
C SER A 47 3.80 -1.49 -14.16
N THR A 48 2.68 -2.20 -14.23
CA THR A 48 1.46 -1.90 -13.50
C THR A 48 1.70 -2.01 -12.00
N VAL A 49 2.36 -3.08 -11.54
CA VAL A 49 2.74 -3.22 -10.13
C VAL A 49 3.67 -2.09 -9.69
N GLN A 50 4.67 -1.71 -10.50
CA GLN A 50 5.55 -0.58 -10.21
C GLN A 50 4.78 0.74 -10.03
N ARG A 51 3.79 1.00 -10.89
CA ARG A 51 2.91 2.18 -10.75
C ARG A 51 2.12 2.15 -9.44
N TYR A 52 1.55 0.99 -9.09
CA TYR A 52 0.81 0.80 -7.84
C TYR A 52 1.71 1.00 -6.62
N LEU A 53 2.91 0.42 -6.62
CA LEU A 53 3.89 0.58 -5.54
C LEU A 53 4.35 2.04 -5.39
N SER A 54 4.52 2.77 -6.48
CA SER A 54 4.80 4.21 -6.43
C SER A 54 3.69 4.99 -5.72
N LYS A 55 2.41 4.68 -6.04
CA LYS A 55 1.26 5.28 -5.35
C LYS A 55 1.23 4.90 -3.87
N LEU A 56 1.39 3.62 -3.52
CA LEU A 56 1.41 3.14 -2.14
C LEU A 56 2.56 3.71 -1.30
N ARG A 57 3.71 3.97 -1.94
CA ARG A 57 4.83 4.67 -1.28
C ARG A 57 4.50 6.13 -1.01
N SER A 58 3.79 6.81 -1.92
CA SER A 58 3.37 8.20 -1.72
C SER A 58 2.39 8.37 -0.56
N THR A 59 1.66 7.32 -0.17
CA THR A 59 0.77 7.34 1.00
C THR A 59 1.49 6.99 2.31
N GLY A 60 2.76 6.58 2.26
CA GLY A 60 3.52 6.12 3.42
C GLY A 60 3.06 4.77 4.00
N LEU A 61 2.23 4.01 3.27
CA LEU A 61 1.72 2.70 3.71
C LEU A 61 2.66 1.55 3.34
N VAL A 62 3.51 1.75 2.34
CA VAL A 62 4.48 0.77 1.86
C VAL A 62 5.84 1.43 1.79
N GLU A 63 6.87 0.70 2.23
CA GLU A 63 8.26 1.11 2.12
C GLU A 63 8.98 0.29 1.06
N ARG A 64 10.20 0.73 0.71
CA ARG A 64 11.10 -0.07 -0.11
C ARG A 64 12.51 0.00 0.45
N GLU A 65 13.23 -1.08 0.27
CA GLU A 65 14.65 -1.17 0.60
C GLU A 65 15.43 -1.56 -0.65
N SER A 66 16.60 -0.91 -0.83
CA SER A 66 17.52 -1.24 -1.91
C SER A 66 18.42 -2.37 -1.45
N VAL A 67 18.29 -3.53 -2.06
CA VAL A 67 19.14 -4.69 -1.77
C VAL A 67 20.20 -4.82 -2.87
N VAL A 68 21.43 -5.05 -2.45
CA VAL A 68 22.57 -5.37 -3.33
C VAL A 68 22.79 -6.88 -3.23
N GLU A 69 22.89 -7.56 -4.36
CA GLU A 69 23.27 -8.99 -4.36
C GLU A 69 24.80 -9.08 -4.26
N ASP A 70 25.31 -9.73 -3.21
CA ASP A 70 26.75 -9.94 -3.05
C ASP A 70 27.35 -10.65 -4.26
N GLY A 71 28.42 -10.06 -4.81
CA GLY A 71 29.13 -10.61 -5.97
C GLY A 71 28.50 -10.36 -7.35
N LYS A 72 27.37 -9.65 -7.46
CA LYS A 72 26.78 -9.28 -8.76
C LYS A 72 26.58 -7.76 -8.91
N LYS A 73 26.76 -7.25 -10.13
CA LYS A 73 26.38 -5.87 -10.50
C LYS A 73 24.85 -5.79 -10.63
N GLY A 74 24.16 -5.51 -9.54
CA GLY A 74 22.71 -5.29 -9.56
C GLY A 74 22.16 -4.76 -8.24
N ARG A 75 21.23 -3.81 -8.33
CA ARG A 75 20.37 -3.38 -7.21
C ARG A 75 18.93 -3.75 -7.55
N PHE A 76 18.21 -4.26 -6.57
CA PHE A 76 16.77 -4.46 -6.66
C PHE A 76 16.07 -3.83 -5.47
N TYR A 77 14.77 -3.57 -5.63
CA TYR A 77 13.93 -3.06 -4.56
C TYR A 77 13.03 -4.17 -4.03
N VAL A 78 13.05 -4.33 -2.72
CA VAL A 78 12.07 -5.14 -1.97
C VAL A 78 11.10 -4.17 -1.33
N TYR A 79 9.81 -4.46 -1.43
CA TYR A 79 8.74 -3.64 -0.89
C TYR A 79 8.12 -4.35 0.30
N THR A 80 7.78 -3.59 1.34
CA THR A 80 7.33 -4.15 2.63
C THR A 80 6.29 -3.25 3.29
N VAL A 81 5.47 -3.85 4.15
CA VAL A 81 4.74 -3.15 5.22
C VAL A 81 5.47 -3.53 6.52
N LYS A 82 6.39 -2.66 6.98
CA LYS A 82 7.33 -3.00 8.07
C LYS A 82 6.65 -3.47 9.36
N ASP A 83 5.61 -2.78 9.79
CA ASP A 83 4.88 -3.10 11.01
C ASP A 83 3.37 -2.98 10.77
N LYS A 84 2.65 -4.06 11.04
CA LYS A 84 1.18 -4.12 10.93
C LYS A 84 0.49 -3.24 11.96
N GLU A 85 1.04 -3.12 13.16
CA GLU A 85 0.48 -2.24 14.19
C GLU A 85 0.69 -0.79 13.82
N GLU A 86 1.87 -0.43 13.30
CA GLU A 86 2.12 0.91 12.75
C GLU A 86 1.19 1.20 11.57
N LEU A 87 0.99 0.25 10.65
CA LEU A 87 0.03 0.40 9.54
C LEU A 87 -1.38 0.64 10.05
N LYS A 88 -1.85 -0.16 11.02
CA LYS A 88 -3.18 0.03 11.63
C LYS A 88 -3.29 1.40 12.28
N GLN A 89 -2.24 1.85 12.98
CA GLN A 89 -2.24 3.15 13.63
C GLN A 89 -2.32 4.29 12.60
N LYS A 90 -1.49 4.24 11.54
CA LYS A 90 -1.55 5.21 10.43
C LYS A 90 -2.95 5.30 9.80
N ILE A 91 -3.62 4.16 9.60
CA ILE A 91 -4.97 4.11 9.04
C ILE A 91 -5.99 4.73 10.02
N LYS A 92 -5.88 4.43 11.33
CA LYS A 92 -6.74 5.02 12.37
C LYS A 92 -6.57 6.53 12.45
N ASP A 93 -5.33 7.01 12.51
CA ASP A 93 -5.03 8.45 12.58
C ASP A 93 -5.55 9.20 11.34
N ARG A 94 -5.40 8.59 10.15
CA ARG A 94 -5.96 9.15 8.91
C ARG A 94 -7.48 9.17 8.92
N LEU A 95 -8.14 8.14 9.45
CA LEU A 95 -9.59 8.07 9.60
C LEU A 95 -10.10 9.18 10.52
N ASP A 96 -9.47 9.39 11.66
CA ASP A 96 -9.84 10.44 12.62
C ASP A 96 -9.67 11.83 12.01
N THR A 97 -8.56 12.05 11.29
CA THR A 97 -8.31 13.28 10.54
C THR A 97 -9.39 13.51 9.48
N TRP A 98 -9.69 12.49 8.67
CA TRP A 98 -10.72 12.55 7.63
C TRP A 98 -12.09 12.85 8.22
N LYS A 99 -12.45 12.22 9.34
CA LYS A 99 -13.71 12.48 10.05
C LYS A 99 -13.79 13.94 10.48
N GLY A 100 -12.74 14.48 11.10
CA GLY A 100 -12.69 15.88 11.50
C GLY A 100 -12.82 16.85 10.33
N GLU A 101 -12.13 16.57 9.21
CA GLU A 101 -12.26 17.34 7.96
C GLU A 101 -13.70 17.35 7.44
N LYS A 102 -14.41 16.22 7.50
CA LYS A 102 -15.79 16.11 7.00
C LYS A 102 -16.83 16.72 7.94
N LEU A 103 -16.65 16.61 9.26
CA LEU A 103 -17.56 17.24 10.21
C LEU A 103 -17.57 18.76 10.05
N LYS A 104 -16.41 19.39 9.84
CA LYS A 104 -16.33 20.84 9.55
C LYS A 104 -17.14 21.24 8.32
N VAL A 105 -17.07 20.45 7.25
CA VAL A 105 -17.86 20.70 6.03
C VAL A 105 -19.37 20.61 6.29
N LEU A 106 -19.81 19.79 7.24
CA LEU A 106 -21.22 19.69 7.62
C LEU A 106 -21.69 20.88 8.47
N GLU A 107 -20.78 21.56 9.18
CA GLU A 107 -21.11 22.79 9.91
C GLU A 107 -21.43 23.96 8.97
N ASP A 108 -20.99 23.87 7.70
CA ASP A 108 -21.21 24.87 6.66
C ASP A 108 -22.51 24.67 5.86
N ILE A 109 -23.36 23.69 6.22
CA ILE A 109 -24.66 23.37 5.58
C ILE A 109 -25.80 23.65 6.56
#